data_AF-A0A2T0SW14-F1
#
_entry.id   AF-A0A2T0SW14-F1
#
_cell.length_a   1.000
_cell.length_b   1.000
_cell.length_c   1.000
_cell.angle_alpha   90.00
_cell.angle_beta   90.00
_cell.angle_gamma   90.00
#
_symmetry.space_group_name_H-M   'P 1'
#
loop_
_entity.id
_entity.type
_entity.pdbx_description
1 polymer ?
#
loop_
_entity_poly.entity_id
_entity_poly.type
_entity_poly.pdbx_seq_one_letter_code
_entity_poly.pdbx_strand_id
1 'polypeptide(L)' 'MANRKKQLIRIIFDVLDGMNQHVLLNVDRSMAAADPDEAVDMAFDEMQRQFKQDDIRLTRVRIGFAGA' A
#
# COMPACT_ATOMS: atom_id res chain seq x y z
N MET A 1 -5.00 24.87 -9.26
CA MET A 1 -4.80 23.46 -9.62
C MET A 1 -3.43 23.04 -9.08
N ALA A 2 -3.39 22.33 -7.96
CA ALA A 2 -2.12 21.92 -7.37
C ALA A 2 -1.51 20.82 -8.24
N ASN A 3 -0.46 21.18 -8.98
CA ASN A 3 0.38 20.24 -9.68
C ASN A 3 1.17 19.45 -8.62
N ARG A 4 0.50 18.52 -7.91
CA ARG A 4 1.15 17.64 -6.93
C ARG A 4 2.08 16.74 -7.72
N LYS A 5 3.37 17.09 -7.75
CA LYS A 5 4.41 16.25 -8.34
C LYS A 5 4.32 14.89 -7.64
N LYS A 6 4.16 13.82 -8.43
CA LYS A 6 4.23 12.46 -7.91
C LYS A 6 5.62 12.28 -7.27
N GLN A 7 5.62 11.93 -6.00
CA GLN A 7 6.81 11.64 -5.22
C GLN A 7 6.86 10.14 -4.92
N LEU A 8 8.05 9.62 -4.70
CA LEU A 8 8.21 8.21 -4.33
C LEU A 8 7.86 8.06 -2.85
N ILE A 9 6.73 7.41 -2.59
CA ILE A 9 6.22 7.13 -1.25
C ILE A 9 6.44 5.65 -0.97
N ARG A 10 7.16 5.36 0.10
CA ARG A 10 7.37 4.02 0.62
C ARG A 10 6.26 3.70 1.61
N ILE A 11 5.55 2.61 1.38
CA ILE A 11 4.53 2.09 2.25
C ILE A 11 4.95 0.70 2.71
N ILE A 12 4.96 0.52 4.03
CA ILE A 12 5.17 -0.78 4.65
C ILE A 12 3.86 -1.20 5.27
N PHE A 13 3.34 -2.37 4.89
CA PHE A 13 2.07 -2.84 5.40
C PHE A 13 2.02 -4.34 5.68
N ASP A 14 1.07 -4.70 6.55
CA ASP A 14 0.74 -6.09 6.84
C ASP A 14 -0.59 -6.45 6.13
N VAL A 15 -0.58 -7.50 5.31
CA VAL A 15 -1.77 -8.04 4.64
C VAL A 15 -2.29 -9.22 5.44
N LEU A 16 -3.56 -9.14 5.81
CA LEU A 16 -4.31 -10.25 6.37
C LEU A 16 -5.27 -10.78 5.29
N ASP A 17 -5.09 -12.03 4.88
CA ASP A 17 -6.09 -12.77 4.10
C ASP A 17 -7.09 -13.42 5.08
N GLY A 18 -8.34 -12.96 5.05
CA GLY A 18 -9.42 -13.48 5.89
C GLY A 18 -9.76 -14.94 5.63
N MET A 19 -9.48 -15.46 4.43
CA MET A 19 -9.84 -16.82 4.01
C MET A 19 -8.76 -17.85 4.36
N ASN A 20 -7.48 -17.54 4.12
CA ASN A 20 -6.40 -18.52 4.32
C ASN A 20 -5.65 -18.34 5.65
N GLN A 21 -6.04 -17.39 6.50
CA GLN A 21 -5.26 -16.96 7.69
C GLN A 21 -3.80 -16.63 7.35
N HIS A 22 -3.50 -16.37 6.08
CA HIS A 22 -2.18 -16.04 5.62
C HIS A 22 -1.94 -14.57 5.93
N VAL A 23 -0.92 -14.34 6.75
CA VAL A 23 -0.48 -12.99 7.11
C VAL A 23 0.83 -12.72 6.42
N LEU A 24 0.83 -11.78 5.47
CA LEU A 24 2.07 -11.23 4.96
C LEU A 24 2.44 -10.02 5.80
N LEU A 25 3.57 -10.14 6.49
CA LEU A 25 4.07 -9.13 7.39
C LEU A 25 5.18 -8.33 6.72
N ASN A 26 5.24 -7.02 7.00
CA ASN A 26 6.25 -6.09 6.53
C ASN A 26 6.38 -6.06 5.00
N VAL A 27 5.26 -6.11 4.28
CA VAL A 27 5.26 -5.91 2.83
C VAL A 27 5.71 -4.49 2.55
N ASP A 28 6.85 -4.36 1.87
CA ASP A 28 7.46 -3.08 1.51
C ASP A 28 7.17 -2.76 0.05
N ARG A 29 6.53 -1.62 -0.20
CA ARG A 29 6.27 -1.12 -1.55
C ARG A 29 6.65 0.35 -1.65
N SER A 30 7.27 0.71 -2.76
CA SER A 30 7.53 2.11 -3.10
C SER A 30 6.72 2.48 -4.33
N MET A 31 5.84 3.47 -4.20
CA MET A 31 4.89 3.89 -5.21
C MET A 31 5.05 5.36 -5.53
N ALA A 32 4.92 5.72 -6.82
CA ALA A 32 4.93 7.10 -7.25
C ALA A 32 3.51 7.69 -7.15
N ALA A 33 3.25 8.44 -6.09
CA ALA A 33 1.94 9.00 -5.76
C ALA A 33 2.04 10.49 -5.45
N ALA A 34 0.94 11.21 -5.67
CA ALA A 34 0.83 12.63 -5.35
C ALA A 34 0.77 12.86 -3.84
N ASP A 35 0.22 11.91 -3.09
CA ASP A 35 0.07 11.96 -1.64
C ASP A 35 0.03 10.54 -1.02
N PRO A 36 0.20 10.46 0.31
CA PRO A 36 0.14 9.20 1.06
C PRO A 36 -1.13 8.39 0.83
N ASP A 37 -2.27 9.07 0.70
CA ASP A 37 -3.57 8.41 0.58
C ASP A 37 -3.66 7.71 -0.79
N GLU A 38 -3.28 8.40 -1.89
CA GLU A 38 -3.19 7.79 -3.22
C GLU A 38 -2.22 6.60 -3.22
N ALA A 39 -1.10 6.69 -2.50
CA ALA A 39 -0.15 5.59 -2.41
C ALA A 39 -0.77 4.36 -1.72
N VAL A 40 -1.56 4.57 -0.66
CA VAL A 40 -2.23 3.48 0.07
C VAL A 40 -3.31 2.83 -0.79
N ASP A 41 -4.11 3.63 -1.50
CA ASP A 41 -5.11 3.12 -2.44
C ASP A 41 -4.46 2.28 -3.54
N MET A 42 -3.37 2.77 -4.13
CA MET A 42 -2.59 2.01 -5.11
C MET A 42 -2.03 0.71 -4.55
N ALA A 43 -1.52 0.73 -3.30
CA ALA A 43 -1.02 -0.47 -2.64
C ALA A 43 -2.14 -1.49 -2.39
N PHE A 44 -3.31 -1.02 -1.98
CA PHE A 44 -4.48 -1.87 -1.75
C PHE A 44 -4.97 -2.53 -3.05
N ASP A 45 -5.11 -1.75 -4.13
CA ASP A 45 -5.47 -2.25 -5.46
C ASP A 45 -4.47 -3.30 -5.98
N GLU A 46 -3.17 -3.05 -5.78
CA GLU A 46 -2.13 -4.01 -6.18
C GLU A 46 -2.26 -5.32 -5.39
N MET A 47 -2.50 -5.25 -4.08
CA MET A 47 -2.69 -6.44 -3.26
C MET A 47 -3.96 -7.19 -3.67
N GLN A 48 -5.09 -6.51 -3.91
CA GLN A 48 -6.32 -7.18 -4.36
C GLN A 48 -6.08 -7.95 -5.66
N ARG A 49 -5.36 -7.36 -6.60
CA ARG A 49 -4.98 -8.02 -7.86
C ARG A 49 -4.05 -9.21 -7.66
N GLN A 50 -3.12 -9.10 -6.72
CA GLN A 50 -2.15 -10.16 -6.43
C GLN A 50 -2.79 -11.38 -5.75
N PHE A 51 -3.66 -11.15 -4.77
CA PHE A 51 -4.36 -12.22 -4.05
C PHE A 51 -5.61 -12.70 -4.80
N LYS A 52 -6.11 -11.94 -5.78
CA LYS A 52 -7.38 -12.20 -6.49
C LYS A 52 -8.55 -12.46 -5.52
N GLN A 53 -8.50 -11.79 -4.37
CA GLN A 53 -9.47 -11.92 -3.29
C GLN A 53 -9.86 -10.53 -2.83
N ASP A 54 -11.16 -10.32 -2.69
CA ASP A 54 -11.73 -9.07 -2.19
C ASP A 54 -11.67 -8.96 -0.65
N ASP A 55 -11.38 -10.06 0.06
CA ASP A 55 -11.35 -10.12 1.53
C ASP A 55 -9.93 -9.95 2.10
N ILE A 56 -9.11 -9.13 1.44
CA ILE A 56 -7.81 -8.74 1.99
C ILE A 56 -7.94 -7.49 2.86
N ARG A 57 -7.21 -7.48 3.97
CA ARG A 57 -7.20 -6.33 4.89
C ARG A 57 -5.79 -5.87 5.18
N LEU A 58 -5.53 -4.60 4.93
CA LEU A 58 -4.30 -3.93 5.39
C LEU A 58 -4.48 -3.60 6.87
N THR A 59 -3.70 -4.22 7.74
CA THR A 59 -3.88 -4.12 9.21
C THR A 59 -2.82 -3.29 9.93
N ARG A 60 -1.75 -2.92 9.22
CA ARG A 60 -0.72 -1.98 9.68
C ARG A 60 -0.21 -1.25 8.45
N VAL A 61 -0.24 0.08 8.42
CA VAL A 61 0.27 0.87 7.28
C VAL A 61 1.23 1.91 7.82
N ARG A 62 2.47 1.88 7.34
CA ARG A 62 3.52 2.83 7.67
C ARG A 62 3.94 3.53 6.40
N ILE A 63 3.94 4.85 6.43
CA ILE A 63 4.25 5.67 5.25
C ILE A 63 5.55 6.40 5.52
N GLY A 64 6.51 6.23 4.62
CA GLY A 64 7.78 6.93 4.58
C GLY A 64 7.93 7.66 3.26
N PHE A 65 8.43 8.89 3.30
CA PHE A 65 8.71 9.66 2.09
C PHE A 65 10.17 9.45 1.72
N ALA A 66 10.45 9.00 0.49
CA ALA A 66 11.81 8.95 -0.01
C ALA A 66 12.22 10.38 -0.43
N GLY A 67 12.66 11.16 0.55
CA GLY A 67 13.09 12.55 0.33
C GLY A 67 13.03 13.39 1.60
N ALA A 68 14.06 13.29 2.43
CA ALA A 68 14.51 14.33 3.36
C ALA A 68 16.03 14.27 3.44
#